data_AF-A0A0S3S3K8-F1
#
_entry.id   AF-A0A0S3S3K8-F1
#
_cell.length_a   1.000
_cell.length_b   1.000
_cell.length_c   1.000
_cell.angle_alpha   90.00
_cell.angle_beta   90.00
_cell.angle_gamma   90.00
#
_symmetry.space_group_name_H-M   'P 1'
#
loop_
_entity.id
_entity.type
_entity.pdbx_description
1 polymer ?
#
loop_
_entity_poly.entity_id
_entity_poly.type
_entity_poly.pdbx_seq_one_letter_code
_entity_poly.pdbx_strand_id
1 'polypeptide(L)'
;MAIMTRKRRRMMVEAAAAVTVTAVLPEDLMIEILARVRVSNPLQLRCVCKRWKSLVVDPQFVKKHLQKSFSDITDLASKAMEDMNAFQLQLNYAPALAEQPQEEEEGEEGEEEEEDEEDAHSLVNELAQLDNMLVVVRSLKGSLETIKFDVQAIKERVKCLQSFLQIYLKTRASSSSSSSSSSFSSSPSSSNSHSI
;
A
#
# COMPACT_ATOMS: atom_id res chain seq x y z
N MET A 1 45.59 -29.28 -10.47
CA MET A 1 44.14 -29.47 -10.77
C MET A 1 43.64 -30.65 -9.96
N ALA A 2 42.64 -30.47 -9.08
CA ALA A 2 42.10 -31.58 -8.30
C ALA A 2 41.15 -32.43 -9.16
N ILE A 3 41.54 -33.68 -9.44
CA ILE A 3 40.70 -34.61 -10.23
C ILE A 3 39.68 -35.24 -9.28
N MET A 4 38.43 -34.76 -9.36
CA MET A 4 37.33 -35.40 -8.62
C MET A 4 37.05 -36.80 -9.18
N THR A 5 37.02 -37.80 -8.29
CA THR A 5 36.71 -39.18 -8.65
C THR A 5 35.27 -39.31 -9.14
N ARG A 6 35.02 -40.21 -10.10
CA ARG A 6 33.67 -40.46 -10.66
C ARG A 6 32.62 -40.77 -9.57
N LYS A 7 33.05 -41.46 -8.51
CA LYS A 7 32.22 -41.78 -7.34
C LYS A 7 31.81 -40.52 -6.56
N ARG A 8 32.75 -39.59 -6.35
CA ARG A 8 32.48 -38.30 -5.70
C ARG A 8 31.57 -37.40 -6.55
N ARG A 9 31.72 -37.44 -7.88
CA ARG A 9 30.80 -36.75 -8.81
C ARG A 9 29.39 -37.31 -8.73
N ARG A 10 29.20 -38.64 -8.73
CA ARG A 10 27.87 -39.26 -8.55
C ARG A 10 27.26 -38.90 -7.20
N MET A 11 28.02 -39.00 -6.11
CA MET A 11 27.53 -38.59 -4.79
C MET A 11 27.13 -37.11 -4.73
N MET A 12 27.85 -36.21 -5.39
CA MET A 12 27.46 -34.79 -5.46
C MET A 12 26.21 -34.57 -6.31
N VAL A 13 26.03 -35.31 -7.41
CA VAL A 13 24.82 -35.25 -8.24
C VAL A 13 23.62 -35.84 -7.52
N GLU A 14 23.80 -36.95 -6.79
CA GLU A 14 22.76 -37.62 -6.02
C GLU A 14 22.39 -36.86 -4.76
N ALA A 15 23.35 -36.21 -4.08
CA ALA A 15 23.09 -35.28 -2.99
C ALA A 15 22.41 -34.00 -3.50
N ALA A 16 22.82 -33.46 -4.67
CA ALA A 16 22.12 -32.34 -5.29
C ALA A 16 20.70 -32.74 -5.71
N ALA A 17 20.50 -33.95 -6.24
CA ALA A 17 19.19 -34.50 -6.57
C ALA A 17 18.33 -34.74 -5.32
N ALA A 18 18.90 -35.28 -4.24
CA ALA A 18 18.20 -35.46 -2.97
C ALA A 18 17.79 -34.12 -2.35
N VAL A 19 18.64 -33.09 -2.43
CA VAL A 19 18.29 -31.71 -2.03
C VAL A 19 17.16 -31.13 -2.90
N THR A 20 17.07 -31.50 -4.18
CA THR A 20 15.96 -31.08 -5.05
C THR A 20 14.64 -31.82 -4.78
N VAL A 21 14.68 -33.03 -4.21
CA VAL A 21 13.48 -33.86 -4.03
C VAL A 21 12.73 -33.56 -2.73
N THR A 22 13.37 -32.95 -1.72
CA THR A 22 12.75 -32.80 -0.38
C THR A 22 12.12 -31.45 -0.03
N ALA A 23 12.15 -30.39 -0.84
CA ALA A 23 11.46 -29.13 -0.47
C ALA A 23 11.25 -28.11 -1.61
N VAL A 24 10.92 -28.54 -2.84
CA VAL A 24 10.57 -27.56 -3.88
C VAL A 24 9.12 -27.13 -3.67
N LEU A 25 8.93 -26.00 -2.99
CA LEU A 25 7.60 -25.39 -2.87
C LEU A 25 7.01 -25.15 -4.27
N PRO A 26 5.77 -25.56 -4.57
CA PRO A 26 5.11 -25.29 -5.85
C PRO A 26 5.10 -23.81 -6.22
N GLU A 27 5.10 -23.51 -7.52
CA GLU A 27 5.15 -22.13 -8.01
C GLU A 27 3.94 -21.31 -7.57
N ASP A 28 2.74 -21.88 -7.56
CA ASP A 28 1.53 -21.21 -7.08
C ASP A 28 1.67 -20.72 -5.64
N LEU A 29 2.20 -21.58 -4.76
CA LEU A 29 2.43 -21.23 -3.35
C LEU A 29 3.54 -20.19 -3.19
N MET A 30 4.60 -20.29 -4.00
CA MET A 30 5.64 -19.26 -4.05
C MET A 30 5.05 -17.91 -4.47
N ILE A 31 4.19 -17.88 -5.49
CA ILE A 31 3.52 -16.67 -5.97
C ILE A 31 2.68 -16.05 -4.84
N GLU A 32 1.94 -16.87 -4.10
CA GLU A 32 1.15 -16.38 -2.95
C GLU A 32 2.02 -15.80 -1.84
N ILE A 33 3.13 -16.46 -1.51
CA ILE A 33 4.09 -15.95 -0.53
C ILE A 33 4.65 -14.60 -1.00
N LEU A 34 5.13 -14.53 -2.24
CA LEU A 34 5.69 -13.30 -2.81
C LEU A 34 4.66 -12.17 -2.85
N ALA A 35 3.40 -12.46 -3.18
CA ALA A 35 2.32 -11.47 -3.19
C ALA A 35 1.95 -10.96 -1.78
N ARG A 36 2.29 -11.72 -0.73
CA ARG A 36 2.10 -11.30 0.66
C ARG A 36 3.19 -10.38 1.17
N VAL A 37 4.40 -10.45 0.60
CA VAL A 37 5.53 -9.63 1.01
C VAL A 37 5.21 -8.14 0.83
N ARG A 38 5.29 -7.38 1.93
CA ARG A 38 5.20 -5.91 1.90
C ARG A 38 6.53 -5.33 1.44
N VAL A 39 6.77 -5.35 0.14
CA VAL A 39 7.81 -4.55 -0.49
C VAL A 39 7.14 -3.36 -1.16
N SER A 40 7.74 -2.18 -1.03
CA SER A 40 7.30 -1.00 -1.78
C SER A 40 7.28 -1.37 -3.26
N ASN A 41 8.39 -1.88 -3.79
CA ASN A 41 8.50 -2.32 -5.19
C ASN A 41 8.75 -3.84 -5.28
N PRO A 42 7.82 -4.64 -5.86
CA PRO A 42 7.99 -6.08 -6.06
C PRO A 42 9.24 -6.47 -6.84
N LEU A 43 9.80 -5.55 -7.63
CA LEU A 43 10.99 -5.81 -8.43
C LEU A 43 12.25 -5.96 -7.59
N GLN A 44 12.25 -5.51 -6.33
CA GLN A 44 13.32 -5.81 -5.38
C GLN A 44 13.44 -7.33 -5.18
N LEU A 45 12.34 -8.08 -5.29
CA LEU A 45 12.35 -9.54 -5.17
C LEU A 45 13.13 -10.22 -6.33
N ARG A 46 13.39 -9.51 -7.44
CA ARG A 46 14.18 -10.03 -8.58
C ARG A 46 15.65 -10.26 -8.24
N CYS A 47 16.19 -9.57 -7.23
CA CYS A 47 17.60 -9.71 -6.86
C CYS A 47 17.87 -10.91 -5.93
N VAL A 48 16.82 -11.53 -5.37
CA VAL A 48 16.96 -12.62 -4.40
C VAL A 48 17.47 -13.90 -5.05
N CYS A 49 16.80 -14.40 -6.09
CA CYS A 49 17.27 -15.55 -6.85
C CYS A 49 16.63 -15.60 -8.26
N LYS A 50 17.16 -16.47 -9.14
CA LYS A 50 16.65 -16.67 -10.51
C LYS A 50 15.17 -17.06 -10.53
N ARG A 51 14.76 -17.90 -9.59
CA ARG A 51 13.37 -18.38 -9.49
C ARG A 51 12.41 -17.21 -9.18
N TRP A 52 12.74 -16.39 -8.17
CA TRP A 52 11.92 -15.21 -7.82
C TRP A 52 11.89 -14.19 -8.96
N LYS A 53 13.02 -13.97 -9.63
CA LYS A 53 13.10 -13.11 -10.81
C LYS A 53 12.11 -13.50 -11.92
N SER A 54 11.86 -14.79 -12.11
CA SER A 54 10.86 -15.29 -13.06
C SER A 54 9.44 -15.13 -12.53
N LEU A 55 9.20 -15.51 -11.27
CA LEU A 55 7.85 -15.50 -10.67
C LEU A 55 7.27 -14.08 -10.52
N VAL A 56 8.09 -13.06 -10.26
CA VAL A 56 7.59 -11.70 -10.03
C VAL A 56 7.14 -10.97 -11.30
N VAL A 57 7.43 -11.54 -12.47
CA VAL A 57 6.89 -11.10 -13.76
C VAL A 57 5.87 -12.09 -14.32
N ASP A 58 5.51 -13.12 -13.54
CA ASP A 58 4.48 -14.07 -13.91
C ASP A 58 3.09 -13.37 -13.94
N PRO A 59 2.25 -13.62 -14.95
CA PRO A 59 0.92 -13.01 -15.04
C PRO A 59 0.03 -13.26 -13.82
N GLN A 60 0.11 -14.43 -13.19
CA GLN A 60 -0.67 -14.74 -11.98
C GLN A 60 -0.19 -13.92 -10.79
N PHE A 61 1.13 -13.79 -10.62
CA PHE A 61 1.71 -12.91 -9.59
C PHE A 61 1.27 -11.46 -9.79
N VAL A 62 1.40 -10.95 -11.02
CA VAL A 62 1.01 -9.57 -11.37
C VAL A 62 -0.47 -9.35 -11.04
N LYS A 63 -1.36 -10.27 -11.45
CA LYS A 63 -2.80 -10.18 -11.14
C LYS A 63 -3.06 -10.11 -9.63
N LYS A 64 -2.48 -11.03 -8.84
CA LYS A 64 -2.64 -11.05 -7.38
C LYS A 64 -2.08 -9.78 -6.73
N HIS A 65 -0.92 -9.32 -7.18
CA HIS A 65 -0.29 -8.09 -6.66
C HIS A 65 -1.14 -6.84 -6.97
N LEU A 66 -1.70 -6.73 -8.17
CA LEU A 66 -2.60 -5.64 -8.53
C LEU A 66 -3.87 -5.65 -7.67
N GLN A 67 -4.55 -6.79 -7.57
CA GLN A 67 -5.76 -6.93 -6.77
C GLN A 67 -5.54 -6.48 -5.32
N LYS A 68 -4.45 -6.96 -4.70
CA LYS A 68 -4.09 -6.58 -3.34
C LYS A 68 -3.74 -5.10 -3.23
N SER A 69 -2.96 -4.56 -4.16
CA SER A 69 -2.56 -3.15 -4.14
C SER A 69 -3.78 -2.22 -4.29
N PHE A 70 -4.74 -2.57 -5.15
CA PHE A 70 -5.98 -1.82 -5.28
C PHE A 70 -6.80 -1.88 -3.99
N SER A 71 -6.98 -3.06 -3.38
CA SER A 71 -7.65 -3.19 -2.08
C SER A 71 -6.99 -2.32 -1.02
N ASP A 72 -5.67 -2.44 -0.84
CA ASP A 72 -4.90 -1.67 0.16
C ASP A 72 -4.99 -0.15 -0.07
N ILE A 73 -5.16 0.31 -1.31
CA ILE A 73 -5.36 1.72 -1.66
C ILE A 73 -6.80 2.14 -1.37
N THR A 74 -7.78 1.34 -1.77
CA THR A 74 -9.20 1.60 -1.53
C THR A 74 -9.51 1.66 -0.04
N ASP A 75 -9.00 0.71 0.76
CA ASP A 75 -9.19 0.69 2.21
C ASP A 75 -8.63 1.96 2.87
N LEU A 76 -7.44 2.39 2.41
CA LEU A 76 -6.82 3.62 2.92
C LEU A 76 -7.58 4.88 2.48
N ALA A 77 -8.14 4.89 1.26
CA ALA A 77 -8.96 5.98 0.76
C ALA A 77 -10.29 6.07 1.52
N SER A 78 -10.94 4.95 1.79
CA SER A 78 -12.16 4.89 2.62
C SER A 78 -11.90 5.44 4.02
N LYS A 79 -10.81 4.99 4.67
CA LYS A 79 -10.39 5.52 5.97
C LYS A 79 -10.15 7.03 5.94
N ALA A 80 -9.45 7.53 4.92
CA ALA A 80 -9.22 8.97 4.78
C ALA A 80 -10.53 9.77 4.55
N MET A 81 -11.51 9.18 3.84
CA MET A 81 -12.82 9.79 3.66
C MET A 81 -13.63 9.83 4.96
N GLU A 82 -13.55 8.78 5.78
CA GLU A 82 -14.16 8.73 7.11
C GLU A 82 -13.55 9.81 8.03
N ASP A 83 -12.22 9.92 8.04
CA ASP A 83 -11.51 10.96 8.81
C ASP A 83 -11.89 12.38 8.33
N MET A 84 -12.02 12.59 7.02
CA MET A 84 -12.51 13.86 6.45
C MET A 84 -13.96 14.15 6.86
N ASN A 85 -14.84 13.15 6.87
CA ASN A 85 -16.23 13.35 7.29
C ASN A 85 -16.30 13.70 8.79
N ALA A 86 -15.52 13.02 9.62
CA ALA A 86 -15.39 13.35 11.04
C ALA A 86 -14.89 14.78 11.25
N PHE A 87 -13.91 15.22 10.46
CA PHE A 87 -13.43 16.60 10.46
C PHE A 87 -14.54 17.61 10.10
N GLN A 88 -15.36 17.31 9.09
CA GLN A 88 -16.48 18.18 8.69
C GLN A 88 -17.55 18.28 9.79
N LEU A 89 -17.89 17.17 10.44
CA LEU A 89 -18.83 17.17 11.56
C LEU A 89 -18.33 18.03 12.74
N GLN A 90 -17.02 18.05 12.99
CA GLN A 90 -16.42 18.88 14.03
C GLN A 90 -16.50 20.38 13.73
N LEU A 91 -16.43 20.78 12.44
CA LEU A 91 -16.63 22.17 12.05
C LEU A 91 -18.09 22.64 12.19
N ASN A 92 -19.05 21.71 12.06
CA ASN A 92 -20.48 22.02 12.14
C ASN A 92 -21.06 22.01 13.57
N TYR A 93 -20.26 21.71 14.59
CA TYR A 93 -20.72 21.72 15.98
C TYR A 93 -20.81 23.17 16.49
N ALA A 94 -21.98 23.78 16.31
CA ALA A 94 -22.35 25.00 17.01
C ALA A 94 -22.67 24.63 18.47
N PRO A 95 -22.00 25.22 19.48
CA PRO A 95 -22.42 25.01 20.85
C PRO A 95 -23.81 25.65 20.99
N ALA A 96 -24.83 24.82 21.18
CA ALA A 96 -26.11 25.32 21.66
C ALA A 96 -25.80 25.96 23.01
N LEU A 97 -25.90 27.30 23.07
CA LEU A 97 -25.82 28.03 24.32
C LEU A 97 -26.77 27.35 25.30
N ALA A 98 -26.24 26.87 26.40
CA ALA A 98 -27.01 26.21 27.42
C ALA A 98 -28.11 27.20 27.87
N GLU A 99 -29.36 26.91 27.54
CA GLU A 99 -30.49 27.52 28.23
C GLU A 99 -30.39 27.02 29.68
N GLN A 100 -29.93 27.89 30.57
CA GLN A 100 -30.00 27.62 31.99
C GLN A 100 -31.47 27.71 32.42
N PRO A 101 -31.95 26.79 33.30
CA PRO A 101 -33.26 26.93 33.93
C PRO A 101 -33.31 28.24 34.73
N GLN A 102 -34.41 28.98 34.62
CA GLN A 102 -34.74 30.05 35.53
C GLN A 102 -34.92 29.43 36.93
N GLU A 103 -33.94 29.60 37.81
CA GLU A 103 -34.13 29.35 39.23
C GLU A 103 -34.78 30.60 39.83
N GLU A 104 -36.07 30.49 40.13
CA GLU A 104 -36.80 31.44 40.98
C GLU A 104 -36.28 31.25 42.43
N GLU A 105 -35.40 32.12 42.92
CA GLU A 105 -35.15 32.25 44.35
C GLU A 105 -35.73 33.57 44.89
N GLU A 106 -36.67 33.42 45.82
CA GLU A 106 -37.26 34.50 46.60
C GLU A 106 -36.33 34.92 47.75
N GLY A 107 -35.77 36.14 47.66
CA GLY A 107 -35.58 37.11 48.75
C GLY A 107 -34.49 36.90 49.81
N GLU A 108 -33.57 37.87 49.94
CA GLU A 108 -33.45 38.76 51.12
C GLU A 108 -32.44 39.90 50.85
N GLU A 109 -32.70 41.07 51.44
CA GLU A 109 -32.00 42.34 51.21
C GLU A 109 -30.53 42.35 51.69
N GLY A 110 -29.61 42.71 50.80
CA GLY A 110 -28.22 43.07 51.09
C GLY A 110 -27.64 43.91 49.94
N GLU A 111 -27.27 45.16 50.21
CA GLU A 111 -26.86 46.18 49.24
C GLU A 111 -25.43 45.96 48.71
N GLU A 112 -25.26 46.11 47.38
CA GLU A 112 -24.02 46.45 46.66
C GLU A 112 -22.87 45.40 46.56
N GLU A 113 -23.12 44.16 46.13
CA GLU A 113 -22.05 43.28 45.56
C GLU A 113 -22.49 42.41 44.34
N GLU A 114 -23.73 42.52 43.84
CA GLU A 114 -24.25 41.58 42.81
C GLU A 114 -23.78 41.84 41.36
N GLU A 115 -23.36 43.06 41.02
CA GLU A 115 -22.89 43.38 39.65
C GLU A 115 -21.55 42.68 39.34
N ASP A 116 -20.65 42.59 40.33
CA ASP A 116 -19.34 41.95 40.19
C ASP A 116 -19.44 40.41 40.08
N GLU A 117 -20.45 39.79 40.71
CA GLU A 117 -20.66 38.32 40.65
C GLU A 117 -21.28 37.85 39.32
N GLU A 118 -22.21 38.63 38.76
CA GLU A 118 -22.83 38.34 37.46
C GLU A 118 -21.81 38.47 36.31
N ASP A 119 -20.96 39.50 36.36
CA ASP A 119 -19.83 39.69 35.45
C ASP A 119 -18.80 38.56 35.56
N ALA A 120 -18.52 38.09 36.78
CA ALA A 120 -17.63 36.95 36.99
C ALA A 120 -18.20 35.64 36.39
N HIS A 121 -19.50 35.38 36.54
CA HIS A 121 -20.14 34.19 36.00
C HIS A 121 -20.21 34.19 34.46
N SER A 122 -20.46 35.36 33.87
CA SER A 122 -20.40 35.59 32.42
C SER A 122 -19.00 35.30 31.86
N LEU A 123 -17.95 35.83 32.50
CA LEU A 123 -16.57 35.58 32.11
C LEU A 123 -16.17 34.11 32.24
N VAL A 124 -16.66 33.40 33.27
CA VAL A 124 -16.44 31.95 33.43
C VAL A 124 -17.09 31.14 32.31
N ASN A 125 -18.31 31.51 31.89
CA ASN A 125 -18.98 30.87 30.75
C ASN A 125 -18.26 31.13 29.42
N GLU A 126 -17.79 32.35 29.18
CA GLU A 126 -16.96 32.69 28.01
C GLU A 126 -15.63 31.91 28.02
N LEU A 127 -14.98 31.76 29.19
CA LEU A 127 -13.77 30.95 29.33
C LEU A 127 -14.04 29.48 28.96
N ALA A 128 -15.18 28.94 29.40
CA ALA A 128 -15.61 27.58 29.06
C ALA A 128 -15.90 27.43 27.55
N GLN A 129 -16.48 28.44 26.90
CA GLN A 129 -16.65 28.46 25.45
C GLN A 129 -15.30 28.45 24.71
N LEU A 130 -14.32 29.25 25.15
CA LEU A 130 -12.97 29.26 24.60
C LEU A 130 -12.27 27.89 24.77
N ASP A 131 -12.41 27.25 25.93
CA ASP A 131 -11.85 25.92 26.18
C ASP A 131 -12.49 24.85 25.28
N ASN A 132 -13.81 24.91 25.10
CA ASN A 132 -14.52 24.05 24.15
C ASN A 132 -14.02 24.24 22.71
N MET A 133 -13.84 25.49 22.27
CA MET A 133 -13.24 25.77 20.96
C MET A 133 -11.81 25.23 20.85
N LEU A 134 -11.00 25.37 21.90
CA LEU A 134 -9.62 24.88 21.90
C LEU A 134 -9.56 23.35 21.79
N VAL A 135 -10.52 22.63 22.40
CA VAL A 135 -10.68 21.18 22.23
C VAL A 135 -10.99 20.84 20.77
N VAL A 136 -11.95 21.54 20.14
CA VAL A 136 -12.29 21.34 18.73
C VAL A 136 -11.07 21.60 17.84
N VAL A 137 -10.34 22.70 18.03
CA VAL A 137 -9.14 23.05 17.25
C VAL A 137 -8.05 21.98 17.38
N ARG A 138 -7.79 21.47 18.60
CA ARG A 138 -6.82 20.37 18.80
C ARG A 138 -7.25 19.10 18.06
N SER A 139 -8.53 18.76 18.12
CA SER A 139 -9.08 17.59 17.43
C SER A 139 -9.00 17.73 15.90
N LEU A 140 -9.40 18.89 15.35
CA LEU A 140 -9.31 19.20 13.92
C LEU A 140 -7.88 19.11 13.42
N LYS A 141 -6.91 19.64 14.20
CA LYS A 141 -5.49 19.51 13.89
C LYS A 141 -5.07 18.04 13.80
N GLY A 142 -5.45 17.22 14.77
CA GLY A 142 -5.15 15.79 14.78
C GLY A 142 -5.69 15.06 13.55
N SER A 143 -6.97 15.30 13.21
CA SER A 143 -7.59 14.69 12.01
C SER A 143 -6.91 15.15 10.72
N LEU A 144 -6.55 16.43 10.59
CA LEU A 144 -5.82 16.92 9.42
C LEU A 144 -4.46 16.23 9.26
N GLU A 145 -3.76 15.96 10.37
CA GLU A 145 -2.50 15.22 10.36
C GLU A 145 -2.69 13.77 9.92
N THR A 146 -3.74 13.07 10.37
CA THR A 146 -4.03 11.69 9.93
C THR A 146 -4.38 11.64 8.44
N ILE A 147 -5.27 12.52 7.98
CA ILE A 147 -5.66 12.62 6.56
C ILE A 147 -4.42 12.88 5.70
N LYS A 148 -3.54 13.80 6.11
CA LYS A 148 -2.30 14.09 5.38
C LYS A 148 -1.41 12.86 5.26
N PHE A 149 -1.26 12.09 6.33
CA PHE A 149 -0.47 10.86 6.31
C PHE A 149 -1.07 9.81 5.37
N ASP A 150 -2.38 9.58 5.47
CA ASP A 150 -3.09 8.59 4.65
C ASP A 150 -3.04 8.95 3.16
N VAL A 151 -3.30 10.21 2.80
CA VAL A 151 -3.19 10.71 1.41
C VAL A 151 -1.77 10.52 0.86
N GLN A 152 -0.77 10.81 1.68
CA GLN A 152 0.63 10.62 1.27
C GLN A 152 0.97 9.13 1.07
N ALA A 153 0.47 8.25 1.93
CA ALA A 153 0.64 6.80 1.78
C ALA A 153 -0.08 6.26 0.53
N ILE A 154 -1.29 6.75 0.22
CA ILE A 154 -1.99 6.43 -1.04
C ILE A 154 -1.11 6.82 -2.24
N LYS A 155 -0.60 8.06 -2.25
CA LYS A 155 0.24 8.57 -3.33
C LYS A 155 1.48 7.71 -3.58
N GLU A 156 2.19 7.32 -2.51
CA GLU A 156 3.39 6.48 -2.66
C GLU A 156 3.04 5.05 -3.14
N ARG A 157 1.94 4.47 -2.67
CA ARG A 157 1.46 3.16 -3.16
C ARG A 157 1.10 3.20 -4.64
N VAL A 158 0.38 4.24 -5.09
CA VAL A 158 0.01 4.42 -6.49
C VAL A 158 1.25 4.58 -7.39
N LYS A 159 2.20 5.44 -7.00
CA LYS A 159 3.45 5.62 -7.76
C LYS A 159 4.22 4.31 -7.90
N CYS A 160 4.29 3.54 -6.81
CA CYS A 160 5.04 2.30 -6.86
C CYS A 160 4.36 1.24 -7.73
N LEU A 161 3.03 1.16 -7.68
CA LEU A 161 2.24 0.32 -8.57
C LEU A 161 2.44 0.71 -10.04
N GLN A 162 2.45 2.01 -10.34
CA GLN A 162 2.72 2.53 -11.68
C GLN A 162 4.12 2.14 -12.16
N SER A 163 5.15 2.31 -11.34
CA SER A 163 6.53 1.92 -11.66
C SER A 163 6.63 0.41 -11.95
N PHE A 164 6.01 -0.42 -11.10
CA PHE A 164 5.95 -1.86 -11.29
C PHE A 164 5.32 -2.24 -12.63
N LEU A 165 4.15 -1.66 -12.95
CA LEU A 165 3.43 -1.91 -14.20
C LEU A 165 4.23 -1.49 -15.43
N GLN A 166 4.86 -0.31 -15.40
CA GLN A 166 5.71 0.16 -16.49
C GLN A 166 6.84 -0.84 -16.80
N ILE A 167 7.50 -1.36 -15.77
CA ILE A 167 8.62 -2.30 -15.93
C ILE A 167 8.13 -3.66 -16.40
N TYR A 168 6.99 -4.14 -15.89
CA TYR A 168 6.36 -5.37 -16.36
C TYR A 168 6.05 -5.29 -17.87
N LEU A 169 5.39 -4.22 -18.31
CA LEU A 169 5.06 -4.01 -19.72
C LEU A 169 6.31 -3.85 -20.60
N LYS A 170 7.33 -3.12 -20.11
CA LYS A 170 8.61 -2.97 -20.81
C LYS A 170 9.33 -4.31 -21.00
N THR A 171 9.30 -5.16 -19.96
CA THR A 171 9.91 -6.49 -20.01
C THR A 171 9.22 -7.37 -21.05
N ARG A 172 7.88 -7.36 -21.10
CA ARG A 172 7.10 -8.12 -22.10
C ARG A 172 7.40 -7.70 -23.54
N ALA A 173 7.48 -6.39 -23.79
CA ALA A 173 7.79 -5.85 -25.12
C ALA A 173 9.20 -6.25 -25.62
N SER A 174 10.15 -6.45 -24.69
CA SER A 174 11.53 -6.84 -25.00
C SER A 174 11.67 -8.35 -25.28
N SER A 175 10.84 -9.17 -24.65
CA SER A 175 10.77 -10.62 -24.92
C SER A 175 10.04 -10.96 -26.23
N SER A 176 9.10 -10.12 -26.68
CA SER A 176 8.42 -10.33 -27.96
C SER A 176 9.29 -10.02 -29.19
N SER A 177 10.28 -9.13 -29.07
CA SER A 177 11.19 -8.80 -30.19
C SER A 177 12.34 -9.78 -30.38
N SER A 178 12.64 -10.63 -29.40
CA SER A 178 13.70 -11.64 -29.46
C SER A 178 13.24 -13.01 -29.98
N SER A 179 11.93 -13.19 -30.21
CA SER A 179 11.34 -14.46 -30.67
C SER A 179 11.19 -14.56 -32.20
N SER A 180 11.58 -13.54 -32.96
CA SER A 180 11.28 -13.42 -34.41
C SER A 180 12.42 -13.86 -35.34
N SER A 181 13.56 -14.30 -34.83
CA SER A 181 14.76 -14.58 -35.64
C SER A 181 15.20 -16.05 -35.57
N SER A 182 14.40 -16.94 -36.15
CA SER A 182 14.88 -18.27 -36.56
C SER A 182 13.96 -18.88 -37.62
N SER A 183 14.12 -18.43 -38.87
CA SER A 183 13.65 -19.16 -40.05
C SER A 183 14.51 -18.75 -41.25
N PHE A 184 15.73 -19.31 -41.33
CA PHE A 184 16.44 -19.39 -42.60
C PHE A 184 17.05 -20.79 -42.70
N SER A 185 16.36 -21.66 -43.42
CA SER A 185 16.91 -22.92 -43.93
C SER A 185 16.89 -22.80 -45.45
N SER A 186 18.06 -22.48 -46.01
CA SER A 186 18.33 -22.56 -47.44
C SER A 186 18.40 -24.03 -47.87
N SER A 187 17.82 -24.36 -49.01
CA SER A 187 18.19 -25.54 -49.78
C SER A 187 18.56 -25.08 -51.20
N PRO A 188 19.81 -25.32 -51.65
CA PRO A 188 20.12 -25.34 -53.06
C PRO A 188 20.18 -26.80 -53.52
N SER A 189 19.35 -27.16 -54.49
CA SER A 189 19.54 -28.38 -55.28
C SER A 189 19.64 -27.98 -56.73
N SER A 190 20.88 -27.97 -57.22
CA SER A 190 21.22 -27.92 -58.64
C SER A 190 21.86 -29.26 -59.03
N SER A 191 21.87 -29.50 -60.35
CA SER A 191 22.53 -30.57 -61.10
C SER A 191 21.69 -31.84 -61.34
N ASN A 192 21.62 -32.43 -62.55
CA ASN A 192 22.00 -32.03 -63.90
C ASN A 192 21.44 -33.10 -64.89
N SER A 193 21.22 -32.72 -66.14
CA SER A 193 21.37 -33.49 -67.40
C SER A 193 20.67 -34.85 -67.64
N HIS A 194 19.88 -34.97 -68.73
CA HIS A 194 20.35 -35.64 -69.96
C HIS A 194 19.45 -35.39 -71.18
N SER A 195 20.13 -35.29 -72.32
CA SER A 195 19.65 -35.16 -73.71
C SER A 195 18.79 -36.34 -74.19
N ILE A 196 17.88 -36.06 -75.13
CA ILE A 196 17.90 -36.49 -76.55
C ILE A 196 17.01 -35.50 -77.32
#